data_AF-A0A2J2H5X1-F1
#
_entry.id   AF-A0A2J2H5X1-F1
#
_cell.length_a   1.000
_cell.length_b   1.000
_cell.length_c   1.000
_cell.angle_alpha   90.00
_cell.angle_beta   90.00
_cell.angle_gamma   90.00
#
_symmetry.space_group_name_H-M   'P 1'
#
loop_
_entity.id
_entity.type
_entity.pdbx_description
1 polymer ?
#
loop_
_entity_poly.entity_id
_entity_poly.type
_entity_poly.pdbx_seq_one_letter_code
_entity_poly.pdbx_strand_id
1 'polypeptide(L)'
;RFCPRDGTLMVPVKKDGQTVLKCPKCGYEVRLTERDKRAYSVKTAVSEDKKRGVMTASESSAEVDQEELEELRKQLLENLQEGEEAED
;
A
#
# COMPACT_ATOMS: atom_id res chain seq x y z
N ARG A 1 -6.49 2.47 21.30
CA ARG A 1 -7.00 1.75 22.50
C ARG A 1 -8.22 0.92 22.07
N PHE A 2 -8.35 -0.30 22.59
CA PHE A 2 -9.48 -1.18 22.30
C PHE A 2 -10.59 -0.99 23.35
N CYS A 3 -11.84 -1.22 22.96
CA CYS A 3 -12.98 -1.15 23.84
C CYS A 3 -12.90 -2.29 24.88
N PRO A 4 -13.03 -2.00 26.19
CA PRO A 4 -12.99 -3.04 27.22
C PRO A 4 -14.22 -3.95 27.22
N ARG A 5 -15.28 -3.59 26.48
CA ARG A 5 -16.53 -4.39 26.40
C ARG A 5 -16.51 -5.38 25.24
N ASP A 6 -16.09 -4.95 24.06
CA ASP A 6 -16.19 -5.78 22.84
C ASP A 6 -14.85 -5.98 22.11
N GLY A 7 -13.74 -5.48 22.68
CA GLY A 7 -12.41 -5.54 22.06
C GLY A 7 -12.26 -4.74 20.76
N THR A 8 -13.29 -3.99 20.33
CA THR A 8 -13.27 -3.24 19.07
C THR A 8 -12.35 -2.01 19.17
N LEU A 9 -11.65 -1.68 18.09
CA LEU A 9 -10.79 -0.50 18.04
C LEU A 9 -11.61 0.78 18.20
N MET A 10 -11.29 1.59 19.21
CA MET A 10 -12.02 2.83 19.48
C MET A 10 -11.60 3.96 18.54
N VAL A 11 -12.56 4.77 18.11
CA VAL A 11 -12.35 5.85 17.15
C VAL A 11 -12.40 7.21 17.87
N PRO A 12 -11.45 8.13 17.64
CA PRO A 12 -11.50 9.47 18.19
C PRO A 12 -12.58 10.31 17.52
N VAL A 13 -13.43 10.94 18.33
CA VAL A 13 -14.47 11.87 17.91
C VAL A 13 -14.22 13.19 18.63
N LYS A 14 -14.31 14.31 17.89
CA LYS A 14 -14.27 15.65 18.50
C LYS A 14 -15.67 16.00 18.98
N LYS A 15 -15.82 16.23 20.28
CA LYS A 15 -17.08 16.65 20.90
C LYS A 15 -16.76 17.74 21.92
N ASP A 16 -17.41 18.90 21.79
CA ASP A 16 -17.25 20.04 22.71
C ASP A 16 -15.78 20.50 22.88
N GLY A 17 -15.02 20.54 21.78
CA GLY A 17 -13.61 20.97 21.79
C GLY A 17 -12.62 19.96 22.39
N GLN A 18 -13.11 18.80 22.85
CA GLN A 18 -12.27 17.74 23.41
C GLN A 18 -12.32 16.48 22.54
N THR A 19 -11.22 15.71 22.53
CA THR A 19 -11.13 14.44 21.81
C THR A 19 -11.60 13.31 22.73
N VAL A 20 -12.71 12.68 22.38
CA VAL A 20 -13.24 11.51 23.10
C VAL A 20 -13.07 10.28 22.22
N LEU A 21 -12.70 9.14 22.81
CA LEU A 21 -12.69 7.87 22.10
C LEU A 21 -14.07 7.24 22.22
N LYS A 22 -14.70 6.91 21.10
CA LYS A 22 -15.99 6.23 21.03
C LYS A 22 -15.84 4.85 20.40
N CYS A 23 -16.42 3.83 21.01
CA CYS A 23 -16.58 2.52 20.39
C CYS A 23 -17.74 2.58 19.37
N PRO A 24 -17.53 2.23 18.09
CA PRO A 24 -18.60 2.24 17.09
C PRO A 24 -19.63 1.12 17.32
N LYS A 25 -19.29 0.06 18.06
CA LYS A 25 -20.12 -1.14 18.23
C LYS A 25 -21.06 -1.06 19.44
N CYS A 26 -20.53 -0.75 20.63
CA CYS A 26 -21.33 -0.63 21.86
C CYS A 26 -21.59 0.80 22.33
N GLY A 27 -20.99 1.81 21.68
CA GLY A 27 -21.17 3.21 22.06
C GLY A 27 -20.40 3.64 23.31
N TYR A 28 -19.47 2.83 23.85
CA TYR A 28 -18.65 3.21 25.00
C TYR A 28 -17.78 4.44 24.70
N GLU A 29 -17.87 5.47 25.55
CA GLU A 29 -17.15 6.75 25.41
C GLU A 29 -16.13 6.93 26.54
N VAL A 30 -14.88 7.25 26.19
CA VAL A 30 -13.83 7.60 27.16
C VAL A 30 -13.27 8.97 26.81
N ARG A 31 -13.27 9.87 27.80
CA ARG A 31 -12.60 11.17 27.70
C ARG A 31 -11.11 10.96 27.92
N LEU A 32 -10.29 11.34 26.93
CA LEU A 32 -8.85 11.28 27.09
C LEU A 32 -8.37 12.51 27.86
N THR A 33 -7.63 12.30 28.94
CA THR A 33 -6.93 13.38 29.64
C THR A 33 -5.73 13.85 28.80
N GLU A 34 -5.24 15.07 29.02
CA GLU A 34 -4.08 15.62 28.30
C GLU A 34 -2.83 14.70 28.36
N ARG A 35 -2.69 13.91 29.44
CA ARG A 35 -1.64 12.88 29.58
C ARG A 35 -1.80 11.72 28.60
N ASP A 36 -3.03 11.27 28.35
CA ASP A 36 -3.30 10.20 27.38
C ASP A 36 -3.15 10.66 25.92
N LYS A 37 -3.40 11.95 25.64
CA LYS A 37 -3.17 12.53 24.30
C LYS A 37 -1.69 12.47 23.88
N ARG A 38 -0.77 12.74 24.82
CA ARG A 38 0.68 12.64 24.56
C ARG A 38 1.14 11.20 24.29
N ALA A 39 0.54 10.22 24.95
CA ALA A 39 0.86 8.80 24.72
C ALA A 39 0.32 8.26 23.39
N TYR A 40 -0.70 8.92 22.81
CA TYR A 40 -1.30 8.50 21.54
C TYR A 40 -0.64 9.12 20.31
N SER A 41 0.07 10.24 20.46
CA SER A 41 0.79 10.88 19.37
C SER A 41 2.26 10.46 19.36
N VAL A 42 2.55 9.23 18.93
CA VAL A 42 3.90 8.92 18.44
C VAL A 42 4.05 9.62 17.08
N LYS A 43 4.34 10.92 17.13
CA LYS A 43 4.73 11.70 15.96
C LYS A 43 6.21 11.41 15.73
N THR A 44 6.52 10.27 15.15
CA THR A 44 7.86 10.09 14.58
C THR A 44 7.90 11.01 13.37
N ALA A 45 8.50 12.18 13.52
CA ALA A 45 8.88 13.00 12.38
C ALA A 45 9.88 12.18 11.57
N VAL A 46 9.41 11.55 10.50
CA VAL A 46 10.28 10.91 9.52
C VAL A 46 10.90 12.07 8.75
N SER A 47 12.07 12.53 9.19
CA SER A 47 12.89 13.45 8.41
C SER A 47 13.13 12.86 7.02
N GLU A 48 13.10 13.69 5.98
CA GLU A 48 13.21 13.24 4.58
C GLU A 48 14.46 12.40 4.33
N ASP A 49 15.52 12.58 5.11
CA ASP A 49 16.75 11.78 5.09
C ASP A 49 16.53 10.27 5.30
N LYS A 50 15.40 9.86 5.90
CA LYS A 50 15.06 8.44 6.15
C LYS A 50 14.06 7.87 5.13
N LYS A 51 13.70 8.61 4.09
CA LYS A 51 13.04 8.02 2.91
C LYS A 51 14.09 7.15 2.22
N ARG A 52 14.22 5.91 2.67
CA ARG A 52 14.93 4.85 1.93
C ARG A 52 14.30 4.83 0.55
N GLY A 53 15.02 5.38 -0.43
CA GLY A 53 14.51 5.58 -1.79
C GLY A 53 13.97 4.26 -2.30
N VAL A 54 12.66 4.21 -2.53
CA VAL A 54 12.08 3.11 -3.30
C VAL A 54 12.62 3.33 -4.71
N MET A 55 13.52 2.46 -5.16
CA MET A 55 13.96 2.44 -6.55
C MET A 55 12.76 2.07 -7.40
N THR A 56 12.09 3.07 -7.95
CA THR A 56 11.15 2.87 -9.04
C THR A 56 11.98 2.66 -10.30
N ALA A 57 12.17 1.40 -10.70
CA ALA A 57 12.60 1.11 -12.06
C ALA A 57 11.44 1.50 -12.97
N SER A 58 11.48 2.71 -13.52
CA SER A 58 10.76 2.98 -14.75
C SER A 58 11.47 2.16 -15.82
N GLU A 59 10.75 1.21 -16.42
CA GLU A 59 11.10 0.71 -17.73
C GLU A 59 11.10 1.94 -18.64
N SER A 60 12.26 2.58 -18.80
CA SER A 60 12.49 3.39 -19.98
C SER A 60 12.27 2.40 -21.10
N SER A 61 11.13 2.52 -21.77
CA SER A 61 10.85 1.75 -22.97
C SER A 61 12.08 1.99 -23.84
N ALA A 62 12.98 1.00 -23.89
CA ALA A 62 14.05 1.03 -24.84
C ALA A 62 13.34 1.25 -26.18
N GLU A 63 13.86 2.14 -26.99
CA GLU A 63 13.34 2.39 -28.33
C GLU A 63 13.64 1.10 -29.10
N VAL A 64 12.77 0.10 -28.96
CA VAL A 64 12.94 -1.19 -29.62
C VAL A 64 12.76 -0.91 -31.09
N ASP A 65 13.81 -1.14 -31.86
CA ASP A 65 13.77 -0.95 -33.30
C ASP A 65 12.68 -1.85 -33.89
N GLN A 66 11.82 -1.25 -34.70
CA GLN A 66 10.62 -1.93 -35.19
C GLN A 66 10.98 -3.13 -36.08
N GLU A 67 12.11 -3.06 -36.79
CA GLU A 67 12.61 -4.15 -37.65
C GLU A 67 13.04 -5.35 -36.80
N GLU A 68 13.81 -5.11 -35.73
CA GLU A 68 14.26 -6.14 -34.79
C GLU A 68 13.08 -6.88 -34.14
N LEU A 69 12.01 -6.15 -33.80
CA LEU A 69 10.80 -6.73 -33.22
C LEU A 69 10.02 -7.60 -34.22
N GLU A 70 9.97 -7.21 -35.49
CA GLU A 70 9.32 -7.96 -36.56
C GLU A 70 10.10 -9.25 -36.90
N GLU A 71 11.43 -9.20 -36.91
CA GLU A 71 12.30 -10.37 -37.08
C GLU A 71 12.10 -11.39 -35.95
N LEU A 72 12.11 -10.92 -34.70
CA LEU A 72 11.89 -11.77 -33.53
C LEU A 72 10.51 -12.45 -33.58
N ARG A 73 9.48 -11.71 -34.00
CA ARG A 73 8.12 -12.24 -34.16
C ARG A 73 8.07 -13.33 -35.22
N LYS A 74 8.77 -13.15 -36.34
CA LYS A 74 8.82 -14.15 -37.42
C LYS A 74 9.49 -15.44 -36.94
N GLN A 75 10.63 -15.32 -36.25
CA GLN A 75 11.33 -16.48 -35.70
C GLN A 75 10.49 -17.24 -34.68
N LEU A 76 9.71 -16.55 -33.85
CA LEU A 76 8.79 -17.18 -32.90
C LEU A 76 7.70 -18.00 -33.60
N LEU A 77 7.13 -17.48 -34.67
CA LEU A 77 6.09 -18.17 -35.45
C LEU A 77 6.64 -19.40 -36.17
N GLU A 78 7.85 -19.30 -36.72
CA GLU A 78 8.56 -20.43 -37.35
C GLU A 78 8.82 -21.54 -36.34
N ASN A 79 9.38 -21.22 -35.16
CA ASN A 79 9.60 -22.20 -34.09
C ASN A 79 8.29 -22.87 -33.61
N LEU A 80 7.18 -22.13 -33.59
CA LEU A 80 5.89 -22.67 -33.18
C LEU A 80 5.34 -23.63 -34.24
N GLN A 81 5.44 -23.26 -35.52
CA GLN A 81 5.03 -24.10 -36.63
C GLN A 81 5.88 -25.37 -36.72
N GLU A 82 7.20 -25.27 -36.57
CA GLU A 82 8.10 -26.42 -36.49
C GLU A 82 7.78 -27.32 -35.29
N GLY A 83 7.37 -26.73 -34.16
CA GLY A 83 6.91 -27.46 -32.98
C GLY A 83 5.62 -28.23 -33.23
N GLU A 84 4.65 -27.63 -33.91
CA GLU A 84 3.40 -28.29 -34.32
C GLU A 84 3.69 -29.42 -35.33
N GLU A 85 4.55 -29.20 -36.32
CA GLU A 85 4.95 -30.20 -37.32
C GLU A 85 5.81 -31.33 -36.74
N ALA A 86 6.48 -31.11 -35.61
CA ALA A 86 7.25 -32.13 -34.88
C ALA A 86 6.38 -32.96 -33.92
N GLU A 87 5.17 -32.50 -33.61
CA GLU A 87 4.21 -33.19 -32.74
C GLU A 87 3.23 -34.11 -33.53
N ASP A 88 3.19 -34.02 -34.86
CA ASP A 88 2.48 -34.93 -35.79
C ASP A 88 3.38 -36.07 -36.35
#